data_AF-A0A2V9BLU8-F1
#
_entry.id   AF-A0A2V9BLU8-F1
#
_cell.length_a   1.000
_cell.length_b   1.000
_cell.length_c   1.000
_cell.angle_alpha   90.00
_cell.angle_beta   90.00
_cell.angle_gamma   90.00
#
_symmetry.space_group_name_H-M   'P 1'
#
loop_
_entity.id
_entity.type
_entity.pdbx_description
1 polymer ?
#
loop_
_entity_poly.entity_id
_entity_poly.type
_entity_poly.pdbx_seq_one_letter_code
_entity_poly.pdbx_strand_id
1 'polypeptide(L)'
;IGVFAVLSLVGFILSLWVHIGALFGRNVAPESFFWGLHVGIFVVFFPAILVAEKRVGSTNRKDFWKMVTKGSPDGIRYLFYLLLAYAFVSSLISFFHSPPGVVPKGLSPGVPWRGFSEGWMVFYFGSFAILSSALHSSRQRT
;
A
#
# COMPACT_ATOMS: atom_id res chain seq x y z
N ILE A 1 1.94 -6.29 17.02
CA ILE A 1 2.64 -6.32 15.71
C ILE A 1 2.01 -7.38 14.79
N GLY A 2 1.81 -8.63 15.25
CA GLY A 2 1.15 -9.70 14.46
C GLY A 2 -0.22 -9.33 13.88
N VAL A 3 -1.12 -8.82 14.72
CA VAL A 3 -2.46 -8.38 14.30
C VAL A 3 -2.40 -7.29 13.22
N PHE A 4 -1.52 -6.30 13.37
CA PHE A 4 -1.34 -5.23 12.37
C PHE A 4 -0.81 -5.76 11.03
N ALA A 5 0.04 -6.80 11.05
CA ALA A 5 0.52 -7.43 9.82
C ALA A 5 -0.64 -8.13 9.08
N VAL A 6 -1.48 -8.88 9.80
CA VAL A 6 -2.68 -9.53 9.23
C VAL A 6 -3.64 -8.48 8.68
N LEU A 7 -3.92 -7.42 9.44
CA LEU A 7 -4.77 -6.31 8.97
C LEU A 7 -4.20 -5.63 7.73
N SER A 8 -2.88 -5.48 7.64
CA SER A 8 -2.21 -4.91 6.47
C SER A 8 -2.40 -5.79 5.23
N LEU A 9 -2.28 -7.12 5.40
CA LEU A 9 -2.48 -8.07 4.31
C LEU A 9 -3.94 -8.10 3.84
N VAL A 10 -4.89 -8.09 4.78
CA VAL A 10 -6.33 -8.01 4.46
C VAL A 10 -6.64 -6.71 3.72
N GLY A 11 -6.14 -5.57 4.21
CA GLY A 11 -6.31 -4.27 3.56
C GLY A 11 -5.71 -4.23 2.15
N PHE A 12 -4.56 -4.89 1.93
CA PHE A 12 -3.97 -5.05 0.61
C PHE A 12 -4.87 -5.85 -0.35
N ILE A 13 -5.38 -7.00 0.09
CA ILE A 13 -6.26 -7.85 -0.73
C ILE A 13 -7.55 -7.11 -1.09
N LEU A 14 -8.15 -6.42 -0.12
CA LEU A 14 -9.35 -5.60 -0.34
C LEU A 14 -9.08 -4.45 -1.32
N SER A 15 -7.93 -3.79 -1.18
CA SER A 15 -7.52 -2.72 -2.10
C SER A 15 -7.29 -3.24 -3.52
N LEU A 16 -6.69 -4.42 -3.66
CA LEU A 16 -6.49 -5.07 -4.95
C LEU A 16 -7.82 -5.45 -5.61
N TRP A 17 -8.76 -5.99 -4.84
CA TRP A 17 -10.10 -6.32 -5.32
C TRP A 17 -10.85 -5.09 -5.84
N VAL A 18 -10.81 -4.00 -5.06
CA VAL A 18 -11.39 -2.71 -5.43
C VAL A 18 -10.73 -2.16 -6.69
N HIS A 19 -9.41 -2.26 -6.80
CA HIS A 19 -8.65 -1.81 -7.96
C HIS A 19 -9.05 -2.57 -9.23
N ILE A 20 -9.15 -3.91 -9.16
CA ILE A 20 -9.62 -4.75 -10.27
C ILE A 20 -11.04 -4.35 -10.68
N GLY A 21 -11.95 -4.16 -9.72
CA GLY A 21 -13.31 -3.69 -9.99
C GLY A 21 -13.34 -2.34 -10.73
N ALA A 22 -12.50 -1.40 -10.28
CA ALA A 22 -12.37 -0.08 -10.89
C ALA A 22 -11.78 -0.13 -12.31
N LEU A 23 -10.89 -1.08 -12.62
CA LEU A 23 -10.39 -1.29 -13.99
C LEU A 23 -11.51 -1.70 -14.97
N PHE A 24 -12.52 -2.43 -14.48
CA PHE A 24 -13.73 -2.76 -15.26
C PHE A 24 -14.80 -1.67 -15.22
N GLY A 25 -14.51 -0.50 -14.63
CA GLY A 25 -15.45 0.61 -14.51
C GLY A 25 -16.62 0.34 -13.57
N ARG A 26 -16.52 -0.67 -12.68
CA ARG A 26 -17.56 -1.04 -11.71
C ARG A 26 -17.18 -0.63 -10.30
N ASN A 27 -18.13 -0.05 -9.58
CA ASN A 27 -18.00 0.09 -8.13
C ASN A 27 -18.34 -1.25 -7.48
N VAL A 28 -17.31 -1.97 -7.05
CA VAL A 28 -17.48 -3.25 -6.35
C VAL A 28 -17.77 -3.09 -4.86
N ALA A 29 -17.75 -1.86 -4.33
CA ALA A 29 -17.98 -1.57 -2.92
C ALA A 29 -18.73 -0.24 -2.70
N PRO A 30 -19.51 -0.12 -1.60
CA PRO A 30 -20.17 1.12 -1.21
C PRO A 30 -19.15 2.17 -0.72
N GLU A 31 -19.54 3.45 -0.74
CA GLU A 31 -18.67 4.58 -0.36
C GLU A 31 -18.11 4.50 1.07
N SER A 32 -18.85 3.90 2.00
CA SER A 32 -18.34 3.63 3.36
C SER A 32 -17.06 2.78 3.36
N PHE A 33 -16.92 1.89 2.37
CA PHE A 33 -15.75 1.04 2.20
C PHE A 33 -14.54 1.84 1.70
N PHE A 34 -14.75 2.88 0.90
CA PHE A 34 -13.71 3.80 0.44
C PHE A 34 -13.05 4.50 1.64
N TRP A 35 -13.87 5.08 2.52
CA TRP A 35 -13.41 5.74 3.72
C TRP A 35 -12.80 4.75 4.72
N GLY A 36 -13.37 3.55 4.84
CA GLY A 36 -12.80 2.47 5.64
C GLY A 36 -11.37 2.10 5.20
N LEU A 37 -11.14 1.90 3.90
CA LEU A 37 -9.80 1.61 3.37
C LEU A 37 -8.85 2.81 3.52
N HIS A 38 -9.34 4.04 3.36
CA HIS A 38 -8.54 5.25 3.61
C HIS A 38 -8.07 5.34 5.07
N VAL A 39 -8.99 5.24 6.02
CA VAL A 39 -8.68 5.36 7.45
C VAL A 39 -7.85 4.16 7.92
N GLY A 40 -8.14 2.97 7.40
CA GLY A 40 -7.43 1.74 7.72
C GLY A 40 -5.93 1.79 7.39
N ILE A 41 -5.52 2.59 6.40
CA ILE A 41 -4.10 2.81 6.10
C ILE A 41 -3.39 3.39 7.29
N PHE A 42 -3.94 4.46 7.89
CA PHE A 42 -3.30 5.11 9.02
C PHE A 42 -3.16 4.15 10.21
N VAL A 43 -4.17 3.30 10.44
CA VAL A 43 -4.16 2.29 11.50
C VAL A 43 -3.00 1.30 11.36
N VAL A 44 -2.65 0.90 10.14
CA VAL A 44 -1.54 -0.06 9.91
C VAL A 44 -0.19 0.62 9.65
N PHE A 45 -0.21 1.79 9.04
CA PHE A 45 0.98 2.51 8.57
C PHE A 45 1.74 3.16 9.73
N PHE A 46 1.05 3.79 10.69
CA PHE A 46 1.71 4.38 11.85
C PHE A 46 2.47 3.33 12.67
N PRO A 47 1.86 2.18 13.07
CA PRO A 47 2.61 1.11 13.73
C PRO A 47 3.77 0.58 12.90
N ALA A 48 3.60 0.46 11.58
CA ALA A 48 4.68 0.01 10.71
C ALA A 48 5.87 0.97 10.72
N ILE A 49 5.64 2.29 10.61
CA ILE A 49 6.70 3.30 10.70
C ILE A 49 7.39 3.24 12.05
N LEU A 50 6.66 3.18 13.16
CA LEU A 50 7.26 3.14 14.50
C LEU A 50 8.15 1.89 14.68
N VAL A 51 7.73 0.74 14.14
CA VAL A 51 8.54 -0.48 14.15
C VAL A 51 9.76 -0.35 13.25
N ALA A 52 9.63 0.28 12.08
CA ALA A 52 10.74 0.51 11.17
C ALA A 52 11.77 1.48 11.77
N GLU A 53 11.33 2.59 12.36
CA GLU A 53 12.18 3.58 13.03
C GLU A 53 12.93 2.93 14.19
N LYS A 54 12.26 2.13 15.02
CA LYS A 54 12.91 1.37 16.10
C LYS A 54 13.96 0.37 15.60
N ARG A 55 13.82 -0.15 14.37
CA ARG A 55 14.76 -1.10 13.77
C ARG A 55 15.93 -0.44 13.04
N VAL A 56 15.70 0.71 12.43
CA VAL A 56 16.72 1.43 11.65
C VAL A 56 17.50 2.41 12.51
N GLY A 57 16.89 2.95 13.58
CA GLY A 57 17.52 3.97 14.41
C GLY A 57 17.94 5.19 13.58
N SER A 58 19.10 5.78 13.91
CA SER A 58 19.69 6.94 13.20
C SER A 58 20.44 6.56 11.90
N THR A 59 20.32 5.34 11.40
CA THR A 59 21.04 4.91 10.20
C THR A 59 20.51 5.59 8.93
N ASN A 60 21.42 5.79 7.97
CA ASN A 60 21.20 6.50 6.71
C ASN A 60 19.95 5.99 5.96
N ARG A 61 19.05 6.91 5.54
CA ARG A 61 17.77 6.59 4.87
C ARG A 61 17.91 5.70 3.63
N LYS A 62 19.08 5.72 2.97
CA LYS A 62 19.38 4.83 1.83
C LYS A 62 19.38 3.35 2.22
N ASP A 63 19.74 3.03 3.45
CA ASP A 63 19.75 1.66 3.97
C ASP A 63 18.45 1.30 4.68
N PHE A 64 17.50 2.22 4.81
CA PHE A 64 16.22 1.99 5.49
C PHE A 64 15.51 0.75 4.95
N TRP A 65 15.30 0.69 3.63
CA TRP A 65 14.66 -0.47 3.01
C TRP A 65 15.49 -1.75 3.16
N LYS A 66 16.81 -1.65 3.07
CA LYS A 66 17.72 -2.81 3.23
C LYS A 66 17.65 -3.37 4.67
N MET A 67 17.53 -2.50 5.66
CA MET A 67 17.46 -2.86 7.08
C MET A 67 16.07 -3.35 7.47
N VAL A 68 15.02 -2.72 6.96
CA VAL A 68 13.64 -3.10 7.29
C VAL A 68 13.25 -4.41 6.61
N THR A 69 13.82 -4.76 5.44
CA THR A 69 13.64 -6.07 4.81
C THR A 69 14.68 -7.11 5.24
N LYS A 70 15.59 -6.80 6.17
CA LYS A 70 16.61 -7.74 6.66
C LYS A 70 15.95 -8.88 7.44
N GLY A 71 15.68 -10.00 6.73
CA GLY A 71 14.97 -11.16 7.26
C GLY A 71 13.67 -11.52 6.53
N SER A 72 13.22 -10.69 5.57
CA SER A 72 12.16 -11.06 4.62
C SER A 72 12.76 -11.68 3.35
N PRO A 73 12.05 -12.61 2.69
CA PRO A 73 12.45 -13.11 1.38
C PRO A 73 12.58 -11.96 0.37
N ASP A 74 13.61 -11.99 -0.46
CA ASP A 74 13.84 -10.96 -1.49
C ASP A 74 12.60 -10.75 -2.38
N GLY A 75 11.78 -11.79 -2.57
CA GLY A 75 10.52 -11.75 -3.31
C GLY A 75 9.52 -10.70 -2.80
N ILE A 76 9.41 -10.46 -1.49
CA ILE A 76 8.49 -9.44 -0.94
C ILE A 76 8.96 -8.03 -1.33
N ARG A 77 10.27 -7.82 -1.35
CA ARG A 77 10.86 -6.55 -1.74
C ARG A 77 10.67 -6.26 -3.22
N TYR A 78 10.88 -7.25 -4.08
CA TYR A 78 10.60 -7.12 -5.51
C TYR A 78 9.12 -6.87 -5.78
N LEU A 79 8.23 -7.55 -5.07
CA LEU A 79 6.78 -7.33 -5.20
C LEU A 79 6.38 -5.91 -4.80
N PHE A 80 6.98 -5.35 -3.74
CA PHE A 80 6.73 -3.96 -3.35
C PHE A 80 7.22 -2.98 -4.42
N TYR A 81 8.42 -3.18 -4.97
CA TYR A 81 8.92 -2.33 -6.06
C TYR A 81 8.05 -2.45 -7.32
N LEU A 82 7.56 -3.64 -7.65
CA LEU A 82 6.66 -3.86 -8.76
C LEU A 82 5.33 -3.11 -8.54
N LEU A 83 4.73 -3.22 -7.35
CA LEU A 83 3.51 -2.49 -7.00
C LEU A 83 3.72 -0.97 -7.02
N LEU A 84 4.86 -0.49 -6.52
CA LEU A 84 5.20 0.92 -6.53
C LEU A 84 5.40 1.43 -7.96
N ALA A 85 6.14 0.70 -8.80
CA ALA A 85 6.34 1.04 -10.20
C ALA A 85 5.02 1.01 -10.97
N TYR A 86 4.17 0.01 -10.71
CA TYR A 86 2.84 -0.08 -11.29
C TYR A 86 1.97 1.12 -10.92
N ALA A 87 1.85 1.44 -9.63
CA ALA A 87 1.09 2.60 -9.17
C ALA A 87 1.64 3.91 -9.76
N PHE A 88 2.96 4.05 -9.85
CA PHE A 88 3.58 5.23 -10.43
C PHE A 88 3.28 5.36 -11.93
N VAL A 89 3.42 4.28 -12.70
CA VAL A 89 3.12 4.27 -14.14
C VAL A 89 1.64 4.51 -14.38
N SER A 90 0.74 3.85 -13.65
CA SER A 90 -0.70 4.03 -13.77
C SER A 90 -1.15 5.44 -13.42
N SER A 91 -0.57 6.04 -12.36
CA SER A 91 -0.78 7.45 -12.02
C SER A 91 -0.24 8.39 -13.09
N LEU A 92 0.91 8.09 -13.68
CA LEU A 92 1.53 8.91 -14.73
C LEU A 92 0.71 8.88 -16.03
N ILE A 93 0.24 7.71 -16.44
CA ILE A 93 -0.68 7.53 -17.57
C ILE A 93 -1.97 8.32 -17.34
N SER A 94 -2.52 8.26 -16.12
CA SER A 94 -3.74 9.00 -15.77
C SER A 94 -3.52 10.51 -15.80
N PHE A 95 -2.35 10.98 -15.33
CA PHE A 95 -1.97 12.39 -15.36
C PHE A 95 -1.86 12.92 -16.79
N PHE A 96 -1.18 12.19 -17.69
CA PHE A 96 -1.03 12.63 -19.09
C PHE A 96 -2.31 12.53 -19.92
N HIS A 97 -3.23 11.62 -19.59
CA HIS A 97 -4.53 11.52 -20.26
C HIS A 97 -5.60 12.48 -19.71
N SER A 98 -5.33 13.20 -18.62
CA SER A 98 -6.26 14.17 -18.05
C SER A 98 -5.95 15.58 -18.56
N PRO A 99 -6.81 16.22 -19.37
CA PRO A 99 -6.59 17.59 -19.81
C PRO A 99 -6.57 18.55 -18.61
N PRO A 100 -5.63 19.50 -18.53
CA PRO A 100 -5.57 20.46 -17.43
C PRO A 100 -6.85 21.33 -17.42
N GLY A 101 -7.57 21.32 -16.29
CA GLY A 101 -8.74 22.18 -16.07
C GLY A 101 -10.11 21.55 -16.35
N VAL A 102 -10.18 20.31 -16.83
CA VAL A 102 -11.46 19.59 -17.00
C VAL A 102 -11.65 18.65 -15.83
N VAL A 103 -12.40 19.08 -14.81
CA VAL A 103 -13.04 18.12 -13.89
C VAL A 103 -14.05 17.36 -14.75
N PRO A 104 -13.91 16.06 -15.01
CA PRO A 104 -14.85 15.34 -15.88
C PRO A 104 -16.26 15.53 -15.32
N LYS A 105 -17.12 16.27 -16.03
CA LYS A 105 -18.54 16.39 -15.66
C LYS A 105 -19.13 14.99 -15.78
N GLY A 106 -19.39 14.37 -14.63
CA GLY A 106 -19.74 12.96 -14.54
C GLY A 106 -18.53 12.05 -14.47
N LEU A 107 -17.67 12.21 -13.45
CA LEU A 107 -16.72 11.15 -13.09
C LEU A 107 -17.53 9.86 -12.96
N SER A 108 -17.33 8.92 -13.90
CA SER A 108 -17.72 7.54 -13.67
C SER A 108 -17.21 7.20 -12.29
N PRO A 109 -18.07 6.73 -11.37
CA PRO A 109 -17.71 6.68 -9.97
C PRO A 109 -16.51 5.74 -9.70
N GLY A 110 -16.03 4.97 -10.68
CA GLY A 110 -14.77 4.21 -10.60
C GLY A 110 -13.47 5.02 -10.76
N VAL A 111 -13.48 6.25 -11.28
CA VAL A 111 -12.24 7.04 -11.53
C VAL A 111 -11.52 7.44 -10.22
N PRO A 112 -12.21 7.98 -9.19
CA PRO A 112 -11.57 8.24 -7.89
C PRO A 112 -11.07 6.95 -7.23
N TRP A 113 -11.85 5.89 -7.33
CA TRP A 113 -11.53 4.59 -6.73
C TRP A 113 -10.27 3.97 -7.33
N ARG A 114 -10.06 4.12 -8.64
CA ARG A 114 -8.84 3.66 -9.31
C ARG A 114 -7.59 4.39 -8.77
N GLY A 115 -7.59 5.72 -8.75
CA GLY A 115 -6.41 6.49 -8.30
C GLY A 115 -6.07 6.27 -6.83
N PHE A 116 -7.07 6.21 -5.95
CA PHE A 116 -6.83 6.01 -4.52
C PHE A 116 -6.46 4.56 -4.17
N SER A 117 -7.06 3.56 -4.82
CA SER A 117 -6.74 2.14 -4.58
C SER A 117 -5.30 1.77 -4.93
N GLU A 118 -4.70 2.41 -5.95
CA GLU A 118 -3.28 2.24 -6.29
C GLU A 118 -2.38 2.69 -5.13
N GLY A 119 -2.68 3.86 -4.54
CA GLY A 119 -1.97 4.37 -3.36
C GLY A 119 -2.16 3.45 -2.16
N TRP A 120 -3.40 3.05 -1.87
CA TRP A 120 -3.69 2.17 -0.74
C TRP A 120 -2.96 0.83 -0.82
N MET A 121 -2.88 0.20 -2.00
CA MET A 121 -2.13 -1.04 -2.21
C MET A 121 -0.66 -0.90 -1.77
N VAL A 122 -0.01 0.20 -2.14
CA VAL A 122 1.38 0.48 -1.76
C VAL A 122 1.52 0.65 -0.25
N PHE A 123 0.63 1.41 0.40
CA PHE A 123 0.70 1.63 1.84
C PHE A 123 0.42 0.36 2.66
N TYR A 124 -0.60 -0.41 2.28
CA TYR A 124 -0.93 -1.68 2.93
C TYR A 124 0.18 -2.72 2.74
N PHE A 125 0.66 -2.90 1.51
CA PHE A 125 1.72 -3.88 1.24
C PHE A 125 3.06 -3.47 1.85
N GLY A 126 3.40 -2.17 1.84
CA GLY A 126 4.56 -1.63 2.52
C GLY A 126 4.49 -1.89 4.03
N SER A 127 3.35 -1.60 4.67
CA SER A 127 3.15 -1.86 6.10
C SER A 127 3.28 -3.36 6.43
N PHE A 128 2.69 -4.22 5.59
CA PHE A 128 2.83 -5.67 5.71
C PHE A 128 4.29 -6.12 5.61
N ALA A 129 5.05 -5.62 4.63
CA ALA A 129 6.46 -5.98 4.44
C ALA A 129 7.31 -5.62 5.67
N ILE A 130 7.10 -4.44 6.24
CA ILE A 130 7.79 -3.96 7.44
C ILE A 130 7.43 -4.84 8.65
N LEU A 131 6.14 -5.08 8.89
CA LEU A 131 5.67 -5.80 10.08
C LEU A 131 5.98 -7.31 10.00
N SER A 132 5.90 -7.91 8.81
CA SER A 132 6.21 -9.34 8.60
C SER A 132 7.70 -9.64 8.74
N SER A 133 8.57 -8.80 8.18
CA SER A 133 10.02 -8.84 8.43
C SER A 133 10.31 -8.75 9.93
N ALA A 134 9.55 -7.89 10.63
CA ALA A 134 9.73 -7.75 12.07
C ALA A 134 9.38 -9.00 12.87
N LEU A 135 8.29 -9.68 12.50
CA LEU A 135 7.85 -10.94 13.11
C LEU A 135 8.83 -12.09 12.82
N HIS A 136 9.33 -12.17 11.59
CA HIS A 136 10.26 -13.23 11.20
C HIS A 136 11.59 -13.12 11.97
N SER A 137 12.08 -11.89 12.13
CA SER A 137 13.31 -11.61 12.87
C SER A 137 13.16 -11.80 14.39
N SER A 138 11.96 -11.63 14.98
CA SER A 138 11.74 -11.98 16.40
C SER A 138 11.72 -13.48 16.63
N ARG A 139 11.22 -14.27 15.67
CA ARG A 139 11.12 -15.73 15.78
C ARG A 139 12.48 -16.44 15.68
N GLN A 140 13.48 -15.81 15.08
CA GLN A 140 14.86 -16.33 15.02
C GLN A 140 15.71 -16.00 16.26
N ARG A 141 15.24 -15.13 17.16
CA ARG A 141 15.97 -14.75 18.40
C ARG A 141 15.56 -15.57 19.63
N THR A 142 14.51 -16.36 19.54
CA THR A 142 14.04 -17.31 20.56
C THR A 142 14.43 -18.72 20.15
#